data_AF-A0A973XAW2-F1
#
_entry.id   AF-A0A973XAW2-F1
#
_cell.length_a   1.000
_cell.length_b   1.000
_cell.length_c   1.000
_cell.angle_alpha   90.00
_cell.angle_beta   90.00
_cell.angle_gamma   90.00
#
_symmetry.space_group_name_H-M   'P 1'
#
loop_
_entity.id
_entity.type
_entity.pdbx_description
1 polymer ?
#
loop_
_entity_poly.entity_id
_entity_poly.type
_entity_poly.pdbx_seq_one_letter_code
_entity_poly.pdbx_strand_id
1 'polypeptide(L)'
;YGGTGLGLAVSKRLAQAMAGDVGVESTQGQGSTFWFTARLGTGPQEPALPVPRIALHGRRVLVVDDNAAAALILCELLSGLGFATQHAHSGAAALHMIAQADQTASPYEFVMMDWLMPGMDGLETVRAIRAMGTRSTPFVLMVTAHRRQELVKSAESLGIAHVLSKPVNASLLVNTMMQLLGQAPAPAPQPAGRQPGNTLEAQLAPLGGARILLVEDNEINQQVACEMLHGVGMEVDVADNGQLAVQRVAARQAEGRQYDLVLMDMQMPVMDGVTASRLIRETLSADQLPIVAMTANAMKADRERCMQAGMNGFVSKPFNPDELWRALLDGIRPRDGMGSGAVPPPLVEAEPDGDSAALLQALRGIDGLEVDLGLSRTRNNPAFYVSMLRKSVGSQADAVARLRQSLEARDSATAERHAHTLKGVAGNLGASALQQAADVVEHGLHEGAAAAALEAPLQALQARLDRLVQALQATPGLLLAAPDRPAQRLTQEELQAARATLAQITALLQQDDAQAAELWEAHAGVLRVLCPEATRIQAAIEGFAFDEALALLEARATV
;
A
#
# COMPACT_ATOMS: atom_id res chain seq x y z
N TYR A 1 -12.78 1.58 32.46
CA TYR A 1 -13.18 1.42 31.04
C TYR A 1 -13.79 2.73 30.57
N GLY A 2 -12.96 3.65 30.06
CA GLY A 2 -13.30 5.06 29.82
C GLY A 2 -13.70 5.39 28.36
N GLY A 3 -14.67 4.66 27.80
CA GLY A 3 -15.32 5.03 26.54
C GLY A 3 -16.64 5.77 26.81
N THR A 4 -17.23 6.40 25.80
CA THR A 4 -18.52 7.14 25.92
C THR A 4 -19.71 6.26 26.35
N GLY A 5 -19.56 4.94 26.41
CA GLY A 5 -20.62 4.01 26.81
C GLY A 5 -21.78 3.88 25.81
N LEU A 6 -21.70 4.60 24.68
CA LEU A 6 -22.79 4.69 23.70
C LEU A 6 -22.90 3.50 22.76
N GLY A 7 -21.88 2.62 22.70
CA GLY A 7 -21.84 1.52 21.73
C GLY A 7 -23.06 0.61 21.77
N LEU A 8 -23.48 0.18 22.97
CA LEU A 8 -24.68 -0.65 23.13
C LEU A 8 -25.98 0.10 22.82
N ALA A 9 -26.03 1.41 23.10
CA ALA A 9 -27.17 2.25 22.76
C ALA A 9 -27.33 2.42 21.24
N VAL A 10 -26.22 2.53 20.51
CA VAL A 10 -26.20 2.58 19.05
C VAL A 10 -26.59 1.22 18.47
N SER A 11 -26.00 0.12 18.93
CA SER A 11 -26.35 -1.24 18.49
C SER A 11 -27.84 -1.54 18.71
N LYS A 12 -28.40 -1.11 19.84
CA LYS A 12 -29.84 -1.21 20.12
C LYS A 12 -30.69 -0.44 19.12
N ARG A 13 -30.33 0.82 18.84
CA ARG A 13 -31.04 1.66 17.86
C ARG A 13 -31.02 1.05 16.45
N LEU A 14 -29.88 0.50 16.03
CA LEU A 14 -29.73 -0.14 14.72
C LEU A 14 -30.55 -1.43 14.61
N ALA A 15 -30.46 -2.32 15.61
CA ALA A 15 -31.24 -3.56 15.62
C ALA A 15 -32.75 -3.26 15.58
N GLN A 16 -33.21 -2.27 16.35
CA GLN A 16 -34.61 -1.82 16.34
C GLN A 16 -35.04 -1.18 15.02
N ALA A 17 -34.16 -0.40 14.38
CA ALA A 17 -34.41 0.16 13.05
C ALA A 17 -34.54 -0.94 11.98
N MET A 18 -33.87 -2.08 12.17
CA MET A 18 -34.01 -3.27 11.34
C MET A 18 -35.13 -4.21 11.82
N ALA A 19 -36.06 -3.72 12.66
CA ALA A 19 -37.17 -4.49 13.22
C ALA A 19 -36.75 -5.81 13.93
N GLY A 20 -35.59 -5.79 14.58
CA GLY A 20 -35.15 -6.80 15.53
C GLY A 20 -34.80 -6.21 16.90
N ASP A 21 -34.01 -6.93 17.68
CA ASP A 21 -33.73 -6.64 19.10
C ASP A 21 -32.29 -6.98 19.48
N VAL A 22 -31.82 -6.58 20.66
CA VAL A 22 -30.45 -6.82 21.16
C VAL A 22 -30.47 -7.29 22.62
N GLY A 23 -29.53 -8.15 23.00
CA GLY A 23 -29.39 -8.64 24.37
C GLY A 23 -27.98 -9.10 24.72
N VAL A 24 -27.80 -9.48 25.99
CA VAL A 24 -26.56 -10.04 26.52
C VAL A 24 -26.86 -11.15 27.52
N GLU A 25 -26.09 -12.23 27.43
CA GLU A 25 -26.04 -13.32 28.40
C GLU A 25 -24.62 -13.37 28.96
N SER A 26 -24.46 -13.12 30.26
CA SER A 26 -23.15 -12.97 30.88
C SER A 26 -23.11 -13.67 32.23
N THR A 27 -22.02 -14.40 32.48
CA THR A 27 -21.69 -14.96 33.78
C THR A 27 -20.28 -14.52 34.16
N GLN A 28 -20.14 -13.90 35.33
CA GLN A 28 -18.88 -13.34 35.81
C GLN A 28 -17.79 -14.42 35.86
N GLY A 29 -16.64 -14.14 35.24
CA GLY A 29 -15.51 -15.08 35.18
C GLY A 29 -15.63 -16.19 34.14
N GLN A 30 -16.76 -16.30 33.42
CA GLN A 30 -16.95 -17.29 32.34
C GLN A 30 -17.08 -16.68 30.95
N GLY A 31 -17.52 -15.42 30.84
CA GLY A 31 -17.62 -14.72 29.56
C GLY A 31 -18.95 -14.00 29.37
N SER A 32 -19.15 -13.41 28.19
CA SER A 32 -20.39 -12.71 27.82
C SER A 32 -20.72 -12.93 26.35
N THR A 33 -21.95 -13.36 26.07
CA THR A 33 -22.51 -13.48 24.73
C THR A 33 -23.43 -12.29 24.47
N PHE A 34 -23.11 -11.45 23.51
CA PHE A 34 -23.97 -10.36 23.05
C PHE A 34 -24.65 -10.80 21.74
N TRP A 35 -25.96 -10.57 21.62
CA TRP A 35 -26.72 -11.00 20.45
C TRP A 35 -27.63 -9.88 19.95
N PHE A 36 -27.95 -9.90 18.65
CA PHE A 36 -29.01 -9.07 18.09
C PHE A 36 -29.79 -9.84 17.01
N THR A 37 -30.98 -9.37 16.68
CA THR A 37 -31.81 -9.86 15.57
C THR A 37 -32.11 -8.73 14.59
N ALA A 38 -32.42 -9.08 13.35
CA ALA A 38 -32.80 -8.14 12.30
C ALA A 38 -33.75 -8.80 11.29
N ARG A 39 -34.65 -8.01 10.71
CA ARG A 39 -35.47 -8.39 9.55
C ARG A 39 -34.87 -7.81 8.29
N LEU A 40 -34.56 -8.69 7.34
CA LEU A 40 -33.92 -8.34 6.07
C LEU A 40 -34.76 -8.86 4.91
N GLY A 41 -34.75 -8.14 3.79
CA GLY A 41 -35.29 -8.66 2.53
C GLY A 41 -34.39 -9.78 1.99
N THR A 42 -34.99 -10.81 1.40
CA THR A 42 -34.24 -11.79 0.60
C THR A 42 -33.91 -11.16 -0.74
N GLY A 43 -32.62 -11.11 -1.10
CA GLY A 43 -32.22 -10.72 -2.46
C GLY A 43 -32.82 -11.65 -3.52
N PRO A 44 -32.81 -11.27 -4.81
CA PRO A 44 -33.12 -12.19 -5.89
C PRO A 44 -32.29 -13.47 -5.68
N GLN A 45 -32.91 -14.65 -5.86
CA GLN A 45 -32.14 -15.88 -5.99
C GLN A 45 -31.30 -15.77 -7.26
N GLU A 46 -30.14 -15.11 -7.17
CA GLU A 46 -28.98 -15.64 -7.85
C GLU A 46 -28.90 -17.12 -7.43
N PRO A 47 -28.64 -18.05 -8.37
CA PRO A 47 -28.40 -19.43 -7.99
C PRO A 47 -27.40 -19.33 -6.85
N ALA A 48 -27.80 -19.73 -5.64
CA ALA A 48 -26.92 -19.68 -4.49
C ALA A 48 -25.61 -20.21 -5.01
N LEU A 49 -24.54 -19.38 -5.03
CA LEU A 49 -23.18 -19.85 -5.36
C LEU A 49 -23.13 -21.21 -4.70
N PRO A 50 -23.10 -22.31 -5.46
CA PRO A 50 -23.55 -23.59 -4.95
C PRO A 50 -22.79 -23.74 -3.67
N VAL A 51 -23.47 -23.67 -2.51
CA VAL A 51 -22.79 -23.89 -1.23
C VAL A 51 -22.29 -25.28 -1.46
N PRO A 52 -20.99 -25.43 -1.75
CA PRO A 52 -20.61 -26.62 -2.43
C PRO A 52 -20.92 -27.69 -1.40
N ARG A 53 -21.62 -28.75 -1.81
CA ARG A 53 -21.80 -29.93 -0.97
C ARG A 53 -20.43 -30.59 -0.84
N ILE A 54 -19.45 -29.85 -0.35
CA ILE A 54 -18.21 -30.36 0.13
C ILE A 54 -18.63 -31.07 1.40
N ALA A 55 -18.49 -32.40 1.41
CA ALA A 55 -18.51 -33.15 2.65
C ALA A 55 -17.28 -32.73 3.47
N LEU A 56 -17.34 -31.55 4.09
CA LEU A 56 -16.42 -31.08 5.14
C LEU A 56 -16.69 -31.81 6.45
N HIS A 57 -17.94 -32.26 6.61
CA HIS A 57 -18.43 -33.02 7.75
C HIS A 57 -17.57 -34.25 8.02
N GLY A 58 -16.83 -34.20 9.12
CA GLY A 58 -16.02 -35.32 9.61
C GLY A 58 -14.57 -35.36 9.11
N ARG A 59 -14.16 -34.44 8.23
CA ARG A 59 -12.73 -34.32 7.85
C ARG A 59 -11.91 -33.81 9.02
N ARG A 60 -10.75 -34.41 9.24
CA ARG A 60 -9.92 -34.12 10.43
C ARG A 60 -8.91 -33.02 10.17
N VAL A 61 -8.92 -31.99 11.02
CA VAL A 61 -8.00 -30.84 10.98
C VAL A 61 -7.23 -30.77 12.30
N LEU A 62 -5.92 -30.67 12.21
CA LEU A 62 -5.06 -30.39 13.35
C LEU A 62 -4.68 -28.90 13.36
N VAL A 63 -5.04 -28.18 14.41
CA VAL A 63 -4.60 -26.80 14.64
C VAL A 63 -3.37 -26.83 15.54
N VAL A 64 -2.29 -26.19 15.12
CA VAL A 64 -1.02 -26.14 15.83
C VAL A 64 -0.68 -24.68 16.11
N ASP A 65 -0.75 -24.29 17.38
CA ASP A 65 -0.55 -22.90 17.82
C ASP A 65 -0.16 -22.94 19.30
N ASP A 66 0.88 -22.21 19.69
CA ASP A 66 1.35 -22.16 21.09
C ASP A 66 0.43 -21.31 21.97
N ASN A 67 -0.38 -20.44 21.36
CA ASN A 67 -1.42 -19.68 22.02
C ASN A 67 -2.75 -20.45 22.04
N ALA A 68 -3.04 -21.08 23.18
CA ALA A 68 -4.26 -21.85 23.39
C ALA A 68 -5.55 -21.07 23.12
N ALA A 69 -5.61 -19.76 23.40
CA ALA A 69 -6.80 -18.96 23.15
C ALA A 69 -7.04 -18.73 21.64
N ALA A 70 -5.98 -18.45 20.89
CA ALA A 70 -6.04 -18.30 19.43
C ALA A 70 -6.41 -19.63 18.75
N ALA A 71 -5.84 -20.73 19.24
CA ALA A 71 -6.13 -22.07 18.77
C ALA A 71 -7.60 -22.46 18.97
N LEU A 72 -8.16 -22.17 20.15
CA LEU A 72 -9.56 -22.48 20.48
C LEU A 72 -10.53 -21.74 19.55
N ILE A 73 -10.30 -20.44 19.31
CA ILE A 73 -11.11 -19.66 18.36
C ILE A 73 -11.06 -20.28 16.96
N LEU A 74 -9.87 -20.69 16.50
CA LEU A 74 -9.72 -21.29 15.18
C LEU A 74 -10.38 -22.67 15.08
N CYS A 75 -10.28 -23.48 16.14
CA CYS A 75 -11.00 -24.76 16.26
C CYS A 75 -12.51 -24.56 16.22
N GLU A 76 -13.06 -23.56 16.95
CA GLU A 76 -14.50 -23.26 16.94
C GLU A 76 -14.98 -22.85 15.55
N LEU A 77 -14.23 -21.99 14.85
CA LEU A 77 -14.55 -21.59 13.47
C LEU A 77 -14.57 -22.78 12.51
N LEU A 78 -13.55 -23.63 12.55
CA LEU A 78 -13.45 -24.83 11.73
C LEU A 78 -14.55 -25.86 12.07
N SER A 79 -14.85 -26.06 13.35
CA SER A 79 -15.93 -26.96 13.77
C SER A 79 -17.30 -26.42 13.36
N GLY A 80 -17.51 -25.10 13.39
CA GLY A 80 -18.69 -24.45 12.81
C GLY A 80 -18.86 -24.68 11.30
N LEU A 81 -17.77 -24.99 10.59
CA LEU A 81 -17.76 -25.37 9.17
C LEU A 81 -17.86 -26.89 8.95
N GLY A 82 -17.99 -27.69 10.02
CA GLY A 82 -18.19 -29.14 9.96
C GLY A 82 -16.93 -30.00 10.09
N PHE A 83 -15.75 -29.40 10.33
CA PHE A 83 -14.51 -30.16 10.53
C PHE A 83 -14.42 -30.78 11.93
N ALA A 84 -13.80 -31.96 12.02
CA ALA A 84 -13.35 -32.55 13.27
C ALA A 84 -11.98 -31.96 13.63
N THR A 85 -11.93 -31.06 14.61
CA THR A 85 -10.73 -30.30 14.97
C THR A 85 -10.06 -30.85 16.21
N GLN A 86 -8.73 -30.83 16.23
CA GLN A 86 -7.91 -31.11 17.40
C GLN A 86 -6.78 -30.09 17.48
N HIS A 87 -6.29 -29.81 18.69
CA HIS A 87 -5.25 -28.80 18.94
C HIS A 87 -3.96 -29.44 19.44
N ALA A 88 -2.82 -28.97 18.90
CA ALA A 88 -1.49 -29.22 19.42
C ALA A 88 -0.83 -27.89 19.84
N HIS A 89 -0.24 -27.87 21.04
CA HIS A 89 0.37 -26.67 21.63
C HIS A 89 1.82 -26.43 21.20
N SER A 90 2.38 -27.28 20.33
CA SER A 90 3.75 -27.15 19.82
C SER A 90 3.97 -28.02 18.59
N GLY A 91 5.03 -27.75 17.83
CA GLY A 91 5.46 -28.58 16.71
C GLY A 91 5.72 -30.05 17.10
N ALA A 92 6.39 -30.28 18.22
CA ALA A 92 6.66 -31.64 18.72
C ALA A 92 5.38 -32.41 19.09
N ALA A 93 4.41 -31.74 19.72
CA ALA A 93 3.11 -32.33 20.02
C ALA A 93 2.35 -32.66 18.73
N ALA A 94 2.41 -31.79 17.72
CA ALA A 94 1.79 -32.02 16.42
C ALA A 94 2.36 -33.27 15.72
N LEU A 95 3.69 -33.43 15.71
CA LEU A 95 4.35 -34.62 15.14
C LEU A 95 3.88 -35.92 15.83
N HIS A 96 3.77 -35.91 17.16
CA HIS A 96 3.30 -37.07 17.91
C HIS A 96 1.85 -37.43 17.55
N MET A 97 0.97 -36.42 17.49
CA MET A 97 -0.45 -36.61 17.15
C MET A 97 -0.62 -37.12 15.72
N ILE A 98 0.17 -36.59 14.75
CA ILE A 98 0.14 -37.05 13.36
C ILE A 98 0.62 -38.49 13.26
N ALA A 99 1.71 -38.86 13.96
CA ALA A 99 2.21 -40.24 13.96
C ALA A 99 1.20 -41.24 14.55
N GLN A 100 0.51 -40.89 15.65
CA GLN A 100 -0.55 -41.72 16.22
C GLN A 100 -1.77 -41.86 15.28
N ALA A 101 -2.14 -40.77 14.62
CA ALA A 101 -3.25 -40.74 13.66
C ALA A 101 -2.96 -41.64 12.45
N ASP A 102 -1.72 -41.66 11.97
CA ASP A 102 -1.27 -42.54 10.87
C ASP A 102 -1.30 -44.03 11.27
N GLN A 103 -0.86 -44.35 12.50
CA GLN A 103 -0.91 -45.72 13.05
C GLN A 103 -2.33 -46.28 13.22
N THR A 104 -3.28 -45.41 13.56
CA THR A 104 -4.69 -45.77 13.78
C THR A 104 -5.54 -45.70 12.51
N ALA A 105 -4.91 -45.51 11.34
CA ALA A 105 -5.57 -45.38 10.04
C ALA A 105 -6.65 -44.28 10.00
N SER A 106 -6.47 -43.23 10.80
CA SER A 106 -7.32 -42.04 10.82
C SER A 106 -6.44 -40.79 10.72
N PRO A 107 -5.76 -40.56 9.58
CA PRO A 107 -4.85 -39.44 9.41
C PRO A 107 -5.59 -38.10 9.43
N TYR A 108 -4.87 -37.04 9.79
CA TYR A 108 -5.37 -35.68 9.55
C TYR A 108 -5.29 -35.37 8.06
N GLU A 109 -6.32 -34.75 7.53
CA GLU A 109 -6.34 -34.30 6.14
C GLU A 109 -5.75 -32.89 6.01
N PHE A 110 -5.92 -32.07 7.04
CA PHE A 110 -5.41 -30.70 7.09
C PHE A 110 -4.66 -30.43 8.39
N VAL A 111 -3.63 -29.61 8.29
CA VAL A 111 -2.90 -29.05 9.43
C VAL A 111 -2.86 -27.53 9.28
N MET A 112 -3.47 -26.81 10.21
CA MET A 112 -3.30 -25.36 10.33
C MET A 112 -2.15 -25.09 11.29
N MET A 113 -1.07 -24.50 10.78
CA MET A 113 0.21 -24.39 11.50
C MET A 113 0.54 -22.92 11.78
N ASP A 114 0.69 -22.55 13.05
CA ASP A 114 1.33 -21.29 13.40
C ASP A 114 2.81 -21.33 13.03
N TRP A 115 3.31 -20.22 12.49
CA TRP A 115 4.72 -20.09 12.18
C TRP A 115 5.56 -19.95 13.44
N LEU A 116 5.20 -19.00 14.31
CA LEU A 116 6.09 -18.55 15.38
C LEU A 116 5.74 -19.24 16.69
N MET A 117 6.31 -20.43 16.88
CA MET A 117 6.16 -21.19 18.13
C MET A 117 7.51 -21.35 18.82
N PRO A 118 7.56 -21.35 20.17
CA PRO A 118 8.79 -21.57 20.92
C PRO A 118 9.30 -23.00 20.75
N GLY A 119 10.61 -23.14 20.62
CA GLY A 119 11.27 -24.43 20.39
C GLY A 119 11.29 -24.78 18.91
N MET A 120 10.41 -25.68 18.48
CA MET A 120 10.29 -26.08 17.08
C MET A 120 9.30 -25.17 16.36
N ASP A 121 9.78 -24.39 15.40
CA ASP A 121 8.95 -23.45 14.66
C ASP A 121 8.04 -24.14 13.63
N GLY A 122 7.10 -23.41 13.04
CA GLY A 122 6.14 -23.95 12.09
C GLY A 122 6.78 -24.53 10.82
N LEU A 123 7.87 -23.94 10.32
CA LEU A 123 8.57 -24.47 9.14
C LEU A 123 9.34 -25.75 9.45
N GLU A 124 10.07 -25.76 10.56
CA GLU A 124 10.78 -26.93 11.07
C GLU A 124 9.81 -28.09 11.32
N THR A 125 8.64 -27.79 11.87
CA THR A 125 7.56 -28.75 12.06
C THR A 125 7.09 -29.33 10.73
N VAL A 126 6.87 -28.49 9.70
CA VAL A 126 6.45 -28.99 8.38
C VAL A 126 7.51 -29.84 7.71
N ARG A 127 8.79 -29.45 7.81
CA ARG A 127 9.92 -30.27 7.33
C ARG A 127 9.92 -31.64 8.01
N ALA A 128 9.73 -31.67 9.33
CA ALA A 128 9.66 -32.91 10.10
C ALA A 128 8.44 -33.75 9.69
N ILE A 129 7.25 -33.17 9.51
CA ILE A 129 6.04 -33.88 9.04
C ILE A 129 6.30 -34.58 7.71
N ARG A 130 6.96 -33.91 6.77
CA ARG A 130 7.29 -34.49 5.46
C ARG A 130 8.32 -35.60 5.54
N ALA A 131 9.29 -35.49 6.46
CA ALA A 131 10.32 -36.50 6.67
C ALA A 131 9.78 -37.77 7.36
N MET A 132 8.61 -37.72 8.03
CA MET A 132 8.04 -38.88 8.72
C MET A 132 7.55 -39.99 7.78
N GLY A 133 7.32 -39.70 6.49
CA GLY A 133 6.89 -40.72 5.51
C GLY A 133 5.55 -41.38 5.85
N THR A 134 4.61 -40.61 6.42
CA THR A 134 3.26 -41.07 6.79
C THR A 134 2.48 -41.60 5.58
N ARG A 135 1.52 -42.50 5.80
CA ARG A 135 0.69 -43.07 4.71
C ARG A 135 -0.16 -42.03 4.00
N SER A 136 -0.52 -40.94 4.68
CA SER A 136 -1.19 -39.78 4.09
C SER A 136 -0.57 -38.51 4.66
N THR A 137 0.10 -37.74 3.80
CA THR A 137 0.69 -36.46 4.20
C THR A 137 -0.43 -35.42 4.29
N PRO A 138 -0.67 -34.82 5.47
CA PRO A 138 -1.71 -33.81 5.61
C PRO A 138 -1.39 -32.57 4.77
N PHE A 139 -2.43 -31.90 4.28
CA PHE A 139 -2.28 -30.60 3.65
C PHE A 139 -1.98 -29.55 4.71
N VAL A 140 -0.86 -28.82 4.58
CA VAL A 140 -0.49 -27.79 5.56
C VAL A 140 -0.91 -26.41 5.08
N LEU A 141 -1.67 -25.71 5.92
CA LEU A 141 -1.99 -24.30 5.78
C LEU A 141 -1.26 -23.52 6.87
N MET A 142 -0.42 -22.57 6.47
CA MET A 142 0.34 -21.77 7.43
C MET A 142 -0.46 -20.56 7.88
N VAL A 143 -0.45 -20.24 9.18
CA VAL A 143 -1.14 -19.09 9.76
C VAL A 143 -0.10 -18.24 10.50
N THR A 144 0.01 -16.95 10.19
CA THR A 144 1.06 -16.09 10.77
C THR A 144 0.55 -14.68 11.07
N ALA A 145 1.07 -14.02 12.10
CA ALA A 145 0.79 -12.61 12.39
C ALA A 145 1.63 -11.62 11.54
N HIS A 146 2.58 -12.11 10.72
CA HIS A 146 3.46 -11.27 9.89
C HIS A 146 3.55 -11.80 8.46
N ARG A 147 3.11 -11.01 7.47
CA ARG A 147 3.39 -11.26 6.05
C ARG A 147 4.76 -10.70 5.68
N ARG A 148 5.84 -11.43 5.94
CA ARG A 148 7.11 -11.20 5.24
C ARG A 148 7.13 -12.04 3.96
N GLN A 149 7.41 -11.43 2.81
CA GLN A 149 7.50 -12.12 1.52
C GLN A 149 8.61 -13.18 1.46
N GLU A 150 9.67 -13.06 2.25
CA GLU A 150 10.70 -14.10 2.43
C GLU A 150 10.13 -15.41 3.01
N LEU A 151 9.06 -15.30 3.80
CA LEU A 151 8.38 -16.44 4.43
C LEU A 151 7.50 -17.18 3.43
N VAL A 152 6.90 -16.46 2.47
CA VAL A 152 6.12 -17.06 1.37
C VAL A 152 7.05 -17.85 0.45
N LYS A 153 8.23 -17.31 0.08
CA LYS A 153 9.25 -18.03 -0.71
C LYS A 153 9.81 -19.27 0.01
N SER A 154 10.04 -19.17 1.33
CA SER A 154 10.50 -20.31 2.16
C SER A 154 9.41 -21.38 2.31
N ALA A 155 8.14 -20.98 2.41
CA ALA A 155 6.99 -21.88 2.46
C ALA A 155 6.75 -22.54 1.09
N GLU A 156 6.89 -21.80 -0.02
CA GLU A 156 6.76 -22.29 -1.40
C GLU A 156 7.87 -23.29 -1.76
N SER A 157 9.13 -23.05 -1.36
CA SER A 157 10.22 -24.02 -1.54
C SER A 157 10.01 -25.31 -0.76
N LEU A 158 9.21 -25.24 0.31
CA LEU A 158 8.70 -26.36 1.07
C LEU A 158 7.29 -26.75 0.62
N GLY A 159 6.86 -26.46 -0.60
CA GLY A 159 5.58 -26.88 -1.19
C GLY A 159 4.33 -26.55 -0.36
N ILE A 160 4.37 -25.51 0.48
CA ILE A 160 3.20 -24.97 1.18
C ILE A 160 2.64 -23.88 0.27
N ALA A 161 1.54 -24.19 -0.42
CA ALA A 161 0.97 -23.29 -1.42
C ALA A 161 0.13 -22.14 -0.84
N HIS A 162 -0.20 -22.16 0.47
CA HIS A 162 -1.13 -21.21 1.06
C HIS A 162 -0.70 -20.76 2.47
N VAL A 163 -0.61 -19.44 2.65
CA VAL A 163 -0.25 -18.75 3.91
C VAL A 163 -1.35 -17.73 4.25
N LEU A 164 -1.91 -17.80 5.45
CA LEU A 164 -2.92 -16.88 5.98
C LEU A 164 -2.33 -15.94 7.02
N SER A 165 -2.78 -14.68 7.01
CA SER A 165 -2.42 -13.69 8.01
C SER A 165 -3.46 -13.61 9.14
N LYS A 166 -3.03 -13.59 10.40
CA LYS A 166 -3.89 -13.29 11.57
C LYS A 166 -4.28 -11.79 11.53
N PRO A 167 -5.52 -11.40 11.90
CA PRO A 167 -6.60 -12.26 12.39
C PRO A 167 -7.29 -13.04 11.26
N VAL A 168 -7.42 -14.36 11.44
CA VAL A 168 -8.14 -15.22 10.49
C VAL A 168 -9.63 -15.09 10.76
N ASN A 169 -10.39 -14.63 9.77
CA ASN A 169 -11.85 -14.57 9.83
C ASN A 169 -12.49 -15.74 9.05
N ALA A 170 -13.77 -16.00 9.33
CA ALA A 170 -14.50 -17.13 8.74
C ALA A 170 -14.55 -17.08 7.20
N SER A 171 -14.71 -15.90 6.61
CA SER A 171 -14.79 -15.74 5.15
C SER A 171 -13.48 -16.08 4.45
N LEU A 172 -12.35 -15.62 4.99
CA LEU A 172 -11.02 -15.92 4.46
C LEU A 172 -10.72 -17.41 4.56
N LEU A 173 -11.06 -18.02 5.70
CA LEU A 173 -10.89 -19.46 5.93
C LEU A 173 -11.69 -20.30 4.93
N VAL A 174 -12.99 -19.98 4.75
CA VAL A 174 -13.87 -20.68 3.80
C VAL A 174 -13.35 -20.57 2.36
N ASN A 175 -12.95 -19.37 1.93
CA ASN A 175 -12.44 -19.15 0.57
C ASN A 175 -11.17 -19.96 0.29
N THR A 176 -10.22 -19.99 1.23
CA THR A 176 -8.99 -20.77 1.08
C THR A 176 -9.28 -22.28 1.08
N MET A 177 -10.19 -22.77 1.92
CA MET A 177 -10.55 -24.19 1.95
C MET A 177 -11.31 -24.63 0.68
N MET A 178 -12.13 -23.77 0.07
CA MET A 178 -12.79 -24.06 -1.21
C MET A 178 -11.81 -24.16 -2.37
N GLN A 179 -10.74 -23.34 -2.39
CA GLN A 179 -9.66 -23.46 -3.37
C GLN A 179 -8.89 -24.78 -3.22
N LEU A 180 -8.63 -25.20 -1.97
CA LEU A 180 -7.90 -26.43 -1.64
C LEU A 180 -8.66 -27.72 -1.99
N LEU A 181 -9.99 -27.69 -1.96
CA LEU A 181 -10.85 -28.86 -2.18
C LEU A 181 -11.24 -29.08 -3.66
N GLY A 182 -10.60 -28.35 -4.58
CA GLY A 182 -10.59 -28.67 -6.01
C GLY A 182 -11.93 -28.52 -6.75
N GLN A 183 -12.86 -27.68 -6.25
CA GLN A 183 -14.14 -27.38 -6.93
C GLN A 183 -14.16 -26.04 -7.69
N ALA A 184 -13.00 -25.40 -7.87
CA ALA A 184 -12.79 -24.56 -9.05
C ALA A 184 -12.33 -25.48 -10.21
N PRO A 185 -12.74 -25.24 -11.47
CA PRO A 185 -12.28 -26.03 -12.60
C PRO A 185 -10.75 -26.09 -12.58
N ALA A 186 -10.19 -27.29 -12.75
CA ALA A 186 -8.76 -27.55 -12.65
C ALA A 186 -7.93 -26.55 -13.49
N PRO A 187 -6.76 -26.10 -13.01
CA PRO A 187 -5.85 -25.33 -13.83
C PRO A 187 -5.36 -26.24 -14.97
N ALA A 188 -5.69 -25.87 -16.21
CA ALA A 188 -5.12 -26.50 -17.38
C ALA A 188 -3.58 -26.35 -17.37
N PRO A 189 -2.82 -27.22 -18.06
CA PRO A 189 -1.37 -27.18 -18.08
C PRO A 189 -0.90 -25.80 -18.52
N GLN A 190 0.06 -25.22 -17.81
CA GLN A 190 0.63 -23.90 -18.08
C GLN A 190 1.04 -23.78 -19.56
N PRO A 191 0.40 -22.88 -20.33
CA PRO A 191 1.01 -22.33 -21.51
C PRO A 191 1.90 -21.17 -21.07
N ALA A 192 3.12 -21.11 -21.60
CA ALA A 192 3.91 -19.89 -21.59
C ALA A 192 3.06 -18.75 -22.18
N GLY A 193 2.87 -17.67 -21.40
CA GLY A 193 2.06 -16.51 -21.77
C GLY A 193 0.86 -16.32 -20.85
N ARG A 194 1.02 -15.42 -19.85
CA ARG A 194 -0.10 -14.86 -19.07
C ARG A 194 -1.12 -14.26 -20.04
N GLN A 195 -2.37 -14.74 -20.04
CA GLN A 195 -3.49 -14.03 -20.66
C GLN A 195 -4.05 -12.99 -19.66
N PRO A 196 -4.18 -11.71 -20.04
CA PRO A 196 -4.54 -10.60 -19.16
C PRO A 196 -6.06 -10.40 -19.07
N GLY A 197 -6.75 -11.12 -18.18
CA GLY A 197 -8.22 -11.07 -18.16
C GLY A 197 -8.96 -11.13 -16.82
N ASN A 198 -8.30 -11.28 -15.67
CA ASN A 198 -9.05 -11.40 -14.39
C ASN A 198 -8.35 -10.82 -13.16
N THR A 199 -7.48 -9.82 -13.33
CA THR A 199 -6.96 -9.02 -12.21
C THR A 199 -7.94 -7.88 -11.89
N LEU A 200 -7.97 -7.39 -10.65
CA LEU A 200 -8.72 -6.17 -10.28
C LEU A 200 -8.36 -5.00 -11.21
N GLU A 201 -7.10 -4.93 -11.61
CA GLU A 201 -6.58 -3.98 -12.58
C GLU A 201 -7.20 -4.14 -13.98
N ALA A 202 -7.38 -5.38 -14.47
CA ALA A 202 -8.04 -5.61 -15.76
C ALA A 202 -9.52 -5.20 -15.75
N GLN A 203 -10.18 -5.21 -14.58
CA GLN A 203 -11.55 -4.74 -14.43
C GLN A 203 -11.68 -3.21 -14.54
N LEU A 204 -10.57 -2.46 -14.44
CA LEU A 204 -10.55 -1.02 -14.64
C LEU A 204 -10.48 -0.62 -16.12
N ALA A 205 -10.19 -1.55 -17.04
CA ALA A 205 -10.08 -1.24 -18.46
C ALA A 205 -11.32 -0.51 -19.04
N PRO A 206 -12.58 -0.87 -18.68
CA PRO A 206 -13.76 -0.13 -19.12
C PRO A 206 -13.86 1.30 -18.58
N LEU A 207 -13.11 1.62 -17.51
CA LEU A 207 -13.07 2.94 -16.88
C LEU A 207 -11.93 3.83 -17.41
N GLY A 208 -11.11 3.35 -18.35
CA GLY A 208 -10.03 4.14 -18.95
C GLY A 208 -10.56 5.48 -19.51
N GLY A 209 -9.86 6.58 -19.25
CA GLY A 209 -10.30 7.93 -19.56
C GLY A 209 -11.18 8.58 -18.47
N ALA A 210 -11.36 7.93 -17.31
CA ALA A 210 -11.96 8.59 -16.16
C ALA A 210 -11.05 9.71 -15.65
N ARG A 211 -11.67 10.84 -15.31
CA ARG A 211 -11.01 12.06 -14.85
C ARG A 211 -10.94 12.06 -13.34
N ILE A 212 -9.73 11.94 -12.81
CA ILE A 212 -9.47 11.89 -11.38
C ILE A 212 -8.80 13.19 -10.96
N LEU A 213 -9.32 13.81 -9.90
CA LEU A 213 -8.60 14.86 -9.19
C LEU A 213 -7.87 14.22 -8.01
N LEU A 214 -6.54 14.19 -8.06
CA LEU A 214 -5.69 13.78 -6.95
C LEU A 214 -5.33 15.00 -6.11
N VAL A 215 -5.63 14.98 -4.80
CA VAL A 215 -5.32 16.07 -3.88
C VAL A 215 -4.37 15.57 -2.81
N GLU A 216 -3.11 15.98 -2.86
CA GLU A 216 -2.00 15.50 -2.02
C GLU A 216 -0.96 16.62 -1.92
N ASP A 217 -0.41 16.89 -0.74
CA ASP A 217 0.56 18.00 -0.55
C ASP A 217 2.03 17.59 -0.72
N ASN A 218 2.30 16.28 -0.84
CA ASN A 218 3.62 15.74 -1.02
C ASN A 218 3.86 15.21 -2.43
N GLU A 219 4.83 15.79 -3.14
CA GLU A 219 5.17 15.43 -4.51
C GLU A 219 5.53 13.95 -4.72
N ILE A 220 6.17 13.28 -3.75
CA ILE A 220 6.52 11.85 -3.88
C ILE A 220 5.23 11.02 -3.87
N ASN A 221 4.31 11.32 -2.95
CA ASN A 221 3.01 10.65 -2.89
C ASN A 221 2.16 10.97 -4.12
N GLN A 222 2.19 12.21 -4.62
CA GLN A 222 1.54 12.60 -5.88
C GLN A 222 2.05 11.74 -7.04
N GLN A 223 3.36 11.63 -7.20
CA GLN A 223 3.97 10.83 -8.26
C GLN A 223 3.54 9.36 -8.18
N VAL A 224 3.56 8.74 -7.00
CA VAL A 224 3.15 7.34 -6.81
C VAL A 224 1.70 7.13 -7.22
N ALA A 225 0.79 7.99 -6.76
CA ALA A 225 -0.62 7.90 -7.12
C ALA A 225 -0.86 8.15 -8.60
N CYS A 226 -0.20 9.17 -9.18
CA CYS A 226 -0.28 9.45 -10.61
C CYS A 226 0.20 8.27 -11.46
N GLU A 227 1.34 7.67 -11.13
CA GLU A 227 1.88 6.51 -11.85
C GLU A 227 0.92 5.30 -11.79
N MET A 228 0.32 5.06 -10.63
CA MET A 228 -0.71 4.03 -10.47
C MET A 228 -1.91 4.32 -11.39
N LEU A 229 -2.48 5.52 -11.30
CA LEU A 229 -3.70 5.91 -12.00
C LEU A 229 -3.52 6.01 -13.52
N HIS A 230 -2.42 6.63 -13.98
CA HIS A 230 -2.13 6.78 -15.41
C HIS A 230 -1.97 5.44 -16.10
N GLY A 231 -1.29 4.48 -15.47
CA GLY A 231 -1.05 3.22 -16.15
C GLY A 231 -2.20 2.21 -16.02
N VAL A 232 -3.33 2.59 -15.41
CA VAL A 232 -4.64 1.96 -15.66
C VAL A 232 -5.54 2.81 -16.58
N GLY A 233 -4.96 3.83 -17.22
CA GLY A 233 -5.57 4.64 -18.27
C GLY A 233 -6.40 5.83 -17.79
N MET A 234 -6.25 6.29 -16.54
CA MET A 234 -7.00 7.45 -16.01
C MET A 234 -6.38 8.77 -16.45
N GLU A 235 -7.20 9.81 -16.59
CA GLU A 235 -6.77 11.21 -16.74
C GLU A 235 -6.64 11.83 -15.35
N VAL A 236 -5.45 12.24 -14.91
CA VAL A 236 -5.24 12.74 -13.54
C VAL A 236 -4.85 14.22 -13.55
N ASP A 237 -5.65 15.05 -12.89
CA ASP A 237 -5.25 16.41 -12.49
C ASP A 237 -4.78 16.37 -11.02
N VAL A 238 -3.74 17.12 -10.67
CA VAL A 238 -3.17 17.16 -9.31
C VAL A 238 -3.46 18.48 -8.63
N ALA A 239 -3.77 18.46 -7.32
CA ALA A 239 -3.87 19.64 -6.48
C ALA A 239 -3.08 19.52 -5.17
N ASP A 240 -2.27 20.53 -4.86
CA ASP A 240 -1.36 20.50 -3.72
C ASP A 240 -2.02 20.81 -2.37
N ASN A 241 -3.29 21.25 -2.39
CA ASN A 241 -4.07 21.53 -1.18
C ASN A 241 -5.58 21.59 -1.47
N GLY A 242 -6.37 21.62 -0.40
CA GLY A 242 -7.83 21.61 -0.47
C GLY A 242 -8.44 22.83 -1.15
N GLN A 243 -7.79 24.00 -1.05
CA GLN A 243 -8.27 25.22 -1.67
C GLN A 243 -8.16 25.12 -3.20
N LEU A 244 -7.01 24.66 -3.70
CA LEU A 244 -6.82 24.40 -5.12
C LEU A 244 -7.76 23.29 -5.62
N ALA A 245 -8.03 22.28 -4.79
CA ALA A 245 -8.99 21.23 -5.14
C ALA A 245 -10.40 21.79 -5.39
N VAL A 246 -10.91 22.63 -4.49
CA VAL A 246 -12.22 23.28 -4.65
C VAL A 246 -12.25 24.16 -5.91
N GLN A 247 -11.18 24.92 -6.16
CA GLN A 247 -11.07 25.76 -7.37
C GLN A 247 -11.08 24.93 -8.65
N ARG A 248 -10.31 23.83 -8.70
CA ARG A 248 -10.26 22.94 -9.88
C ARG A 248 -11.60 22.27 -10.14
N VAL A 249 -12.28 21.78 -9.09
CA VAL A 249 -13.63 21.20 -9.21
C VAL A 249 -14.60 22.23 -9.80
N ALA A 250 -14.61 23.45 -9.29
CA ALA A 250 -15.48 24.51 -9.79
C ALA A 250 -15.16 24.89 -11.24
N ALA A 251 -13.88 25.00 -11.60
CA ALA A 251 -13.44 25.30 -12.97
C ALA A 251 -13.88 24.22 -13.96
N ARG A 252 -13.58 22.95 -13.66
CA ARG A 252 -14.01 21.80 -14.49
C ARG A 252 -15.52 21.67 -14.61
N GLN A 253 -16.25 21.98 -13.54
CA GLN A 253 -17.70 22.03 -13.56
C GLN A 253 -18.22 23.10 -14.52
N ALA A 254 -17.63 24.30 -14.52
CA ALA A 254 -18.00 25.39 -15.42
C ALA A 254 -17.70 25.07 -16.90
N GLU A 255 -16.65 24.28 -17.16
CA GLU A 255 -16.28 23.78 -18.49
C GLU A 255 -17.19 22.64 -19.00
N GLY A 256 -18.10 22.11 -18.17
CA GLY A 256 -18.87 20.91 -18.48
C GLY A 256 -18.02 19.63 -18.50
N ARG A 257 -16.82 19.66 -17.90
CA ARG A 257 -15.85 18.56 -17.84
C ARG A 257 -15.60 18.10 -16.40
N GLN A 258 -16.68 17.84 -15.65
CA GLN A 258 -16.60 17.40 -14.26
C GLN A 258 -15.67 16.18 -14.09
N TYR A 259 -15.01 16.12 -12.93
CA TYR A 259 -14.25 14.95 -12.52
C TYR A 259 -15.20 13.78 -12.23
N ASP A 260 -14.72 12.58 -12.49
CA ASP A 260 -15.44 11.34 -12.23
C ASP A 260 -15.21 10.84 -10.78
N LEU A 261 -14.09 11.23 -10.16
CA LEU A 261 -13.78 10.97 -8.75
C LEU A 261 -12.69 11.94 -8.23
N VAL A 262 -12.75 12.26 -6.93
CA VAL A 262 -11.68 12.97 -6.22
C VAL A 262 -11.02 12.05 -5.20
N LEU A 263 -9.71 11.89 -5.26
CA LEU A 263 -8.89 11.29 -4.22
C LEU A 263 -8.36 12.42 -3.33
N MET A 264 -8.78 12.47 -2.07
CA MET A 264 -8.59 13.63 -1.19
C MET A 264 -7.76 13.28 0.03
N ASP A 265 -6.57 13.85 0.16
CA ASP A 265 -5.80 13.79 1.40
C ASP A 265 -6.54 14.46 2.55
N MET A 266 -6.57 13.82 3.72
CA MET A 266 -7.21 14.38 4.90
C MET A 266 -6.40 15.51 5.53
N GLN A 267 -5.07 15.42 5.54
CA GLN A 267 -4.19 16.34 6.26
C GLN A 267 -3.24 17.04 5.30
N MET A 268 -3.50 18.31 5.02
CA MET A 268 -2.69 19.12 4.09
C MET A 268 -2.72 20.60 4.51
N PRO A 269 -1.70 21.40 4.16
CA PRO A 269 -1.64 22.83 4.47
C PRO A 269 -2.72 23.63 3.77
N VAL A 270 -2.91 24.88 4.21
CA VAL A 270 -3.86 25.87 3.68
C VAL A 270 -5.32 25.51 3.92
N MET A 271 -5.77 24.34 3.46
CA MET A 271 -7.12 23.83 3.65
C MET A 271 -7.07 22.30 3.70
N ASP A 272 -7.57 21.71 4.79
CA ASP A 272 -7.62 20.26 4.97
C ASP A 272 -8.70 19.58 4.10
N GLY A 273 -8.60 18.25 3.94
CA GLY A 273 -9.51 17.50 3.07
C GLY A 273 -10.95 17.47 3.57
N VAL A 274 -11.15 17.56 4.89
CA VAL A 274 -12.49 17.61 5.51
C VAL A 274 -13.20 18.90 5.13
N THR A 275 -12.51 20.03 5.25
CA THR A 275 -13.01 21.37 4.91
C THR A 275 -13.24 21.49 3.41
N ALA A 276 -12.27 21.04 2.60
CA ALA A 276 -12.41 21.03 1.14
C ALA A 276 -13.62 20.20 0.70
N SER A 277 -13.82 19.02 1.29
CA SER A 277 -14.96 18.16 0.96
C SER A 277 -16.30 18.80 1.32
N ARG A 278 -16.40 19.45 2.49
CA ARG A 278 -17.62 20.18 2.87
C ARG A 278 -17.95 21.29 1.86
N LEU A 279 -16.95 22.06 1.46
CA LEU A 279 -17.13 23.13 0.47
C LEU A 279 -17.55 22.58 -0.90
N ILE A 280 -16.94 21.49 -1.36
CA ILE A 280 -17.38 20.81 -2.60
C ILE A 280 -18.83 20.32 -2.48
N ARG A 281 -19.24 19.85 -1.30
CA ARG A 281 -20.59 19.35 -1.03
C ARG A 281 -21.66 20.45 -0.98
N GLU A 282 -21.29 21.73 -0.91
CA GLU A 282 -22.23 22.84 -1.07
C GLU A 282 -22.77 22.97 -2.50
N THR A 283 -22.01 22.50 -3.50
CA THR A 283 -22.36 22.61 -4.92
C THR A 283 -22.62 21.27 -5.61
N LEU A 284 -22.01 20.18 -5.14
CA LEU A 284 -22.11 18.84 -5.75
C LEU A 284 -22.46 17.79 -4.70
N SER A 285 -23.52 17.02 -4.96
CA SER A 285 -23.88 15.88 -4.11
C SER A 285 -22.86 14.74 -4.17
N ALA A 286 -22.93 13.82 -3.20
CA ALA A 286 -22.04 12.65 -3.13
C ALA A 286 -22.18 11.71 -4.33
N ASP A 287 -23.34 11.68 -4.98
CA ASP A 287 -23.58 10.87 -6.18
C ASP A 287 -23.06 11.55 -7.46
N GLN A 288 -22.99 12.89 -7.48
CA GLN A 288 -22.49 13.65 -8.63
C GLN A 288 -20.96 13.68 -8.70
N LEU A 289 -20.31 13.79 -7.54
CA LEU A 289 -18.85 13.76 -7.46
C LEU A 289 -18.41 12.92 -6.26
N PRO A 290 -18.07 11.64 -6.47
CA PRO A 290 -17.48 10.80 -5.44
C PRO A 290 -16.18 11.40 -4.90
N ILE A 291 -16.07 11.52 -3.58
CA ILE A 291 -14.82 11.92 -2.90
C ILE A 291 -14.37 10.75 -2.03
N VAL A 292 -13.18 10.23 -2.29
CA VAL A 292 -12.56 9.14 -1.52
C VAL A 292 -11.40 9.71 -0.72
N ALA A 293 -11.48 9.59 0.60
CA ALA A 293 -10.44 10.08 1.50
C ALA A 293 -9.16 9.23 1.39
N MET A 294 -8.00 9.85 1.49
CA MET A 294 -6.72 9.18 1.63
C MET A 294 -6.25 9.40 3.07
N THR A 295 -6.14 8.31 3.86
CA THR A 295 -5.81 8.41 5.28
C THR A 295 -4.70 7.44 5.68
N ALA A 296 -3.72 7.91 6.46
CA ALA A 296 -2.66 7.06 7.01
C ALA A 296 -3.11 6.18 8.18
N ASN A 297 -4.33 6.39 8.71
CA ASN A 297 -4.87 5.59 9.80
C ASN A 297 -6.38 5.38 9.58
N ALA A 298 -6.80 4.15 9.33
CA ALA A 298 -8.22 3.82 9.17
C ALA A 298 -8.93 3.71 10.54
N MET A 299 -8.57 4.55 11.51
CA MET A 299 -9.18 4.53 12.84
C MET A 299 -10.64 4.99 12.76
N LYS A 300 -11.45 4.55 13.73
CA LYS A 300 -12.91 4.76 13.71
C LYS A 300 -13.29 6.25 13.70
N ALA A 301 -12.52 7.10 14.38
CA ALA A 301 -12.73 8.54 14.42
C ALA A 301 -12.48 9.22 13.06
N ASP A 302 -11.49 8.77 12.30
CA ASP A 302 -11.21 9.30 10.95
C ASP A 302 -12.32 8.95 9.98
N ARG A 303 -12.81 7.72 10.02
CA ARG A 303 -13.96 7.30 9.20
C ARG A 303 -15.20 8.11 9.49
N GLU A 304 -15.48 8.40 10.76
CA GLU A 304 -16.63 9.22 11.15
C GLU A 304 -16.49 10.66 10.67
N ARG A 305 -15.28 11.25 10.77
CA ARG A 305 -14.97 12.58 10.19
C ARG A 305 -15.18 12.62 8.68
N CYS A 306 -14.71 11.60 7.95
CA CYS A 306 -14.91 11.50 6.50
C CYS A 306 -16.40 11.42 6.12
N MET A 307 -17.16 10.55 6.79
CA MET A 307 -18.60 10.40 6.53
C MET A 307 -19.37 11.69 6.83
N GLN A 308 -19.05 12.37 7.94
CA GLN A 308 -19.68 13.67 8.28
C GLN A 308 -19.31 14.79 7.31
N ALA A 309 -18.16 14.70 6.64
CA ALA A 309 -17.76 15.62 5.57
C ALA A 309 -18.44 15.32 4.23
N GLY A 310 -19.21 14.24 4.13
CA GLY A 310 -19.90 13.82 2.90
C GLY A 310 -19.01 13.04 1.93
N MET A 311 -17.89 12.47 2.39
CA MET A 311 -17.03 11.59 1.57
C MET A 311 -17.66 10.20 1.39
N ASN A 312 -17.39 9.57 0.25
CA ASN A 312 -18.00 8.31 -0.19
C ASN A 312 -17.24 7.07 0.31
N GLY A 313 -15.96 7.22 0.62
CA GLY A 313 -15.10 6.12 1.02
C GLY A 313 -13.74 6.60 1.50
N PHE A 314 -12.85 5.65 1.78
CA PHE A 314 -11.46 5.93 2.13
C PHE A 314 -10.53 4.86 1.56
N VAL A 315 -9.29 5.24 1.30
CA VAL A 315 -8.17 4.37 0.95
C VAL A 315 -7.04 4.64 1.94
N SER A 316 -6.36 3.58 2.37
CA SER A 316 -5.24 3.73 3.30
C SER A 316 -4.00 4.26 2.58
N LYS A 317 -3.29 5.19 3.22
CA LYS A 317 -1.93 5.55 2.88
C LYS A 317 -0.98 4.69 3.72
N PRO A 318 0.12 4.21 3.15
CA PRO A 318 0.51 4.29 1.74
C PRO A 318 -0.38 3.44 0.83
N PHE A 319 -0.53 3.83 -0.44
CA PHE A 319 -1.49 3.19 -1.36
C PHE A 319 -1.23 1.70 -1.53
N ASN A 320 -2.23 0.90 -1.21
CA ASN A 320 -2.34 -0.47 -1.66
C ASN A 320 -3.08 -0.48 -3.02
N PRO A 321 -2.45 -0.94 -4.13
CA PRO A 321 -3.08 -0.96 -5.44
C PRO A 321 -4.47 -1.62 -5.41
N ASP A 322 -4.63 -2.75 -4.74
CA ASP A 322 -5.92 -3.46 -4.67
C ASP A 322 -7.00 -2.67 -3.92
N GLU A 323 -6.64 -1.88 -2.91
CA GLU A 323 -7.60 -1.01 -2.21
C GLU A 323 -8.01 0.17 -3.08
N LEU A 324 -7.04 0.78 -3.77
CA LEU A 324 -7.28 1.86 -4.71
C LEU A 324 -8.19 1.39 -5.85
N TRP A 325 -7.90 0.25 -6.47
CA TRP A 325 -8.71 -0.31 -7.56
C TRP A 325 -10.16 -0.55 -7.14
N ARG A 326 -10.39 -1.10 -5.95
CA ARG A 326 -11.75 -1.27 -5.43
C ARG A 326 -12.46 0.07 -5.23
N ALA A 327 -11.77 1.05 -4.65
CA ALA A 327 -12.35 2.38 -4.46
C ALA A 327 -12.70 3.07 -5.79
N LEU A 328 -11.89 2.89 -6.82
CA LEU A 328 -12.18 3.39 -8.17
C LEU A 328 -13.38 2.67 -8.80
N LEU A 329 -13.43 1.34 -8.70
CA LEU A 329 -14.54 0.53 -9.23
C LEU A 329 -15.88 0.86 -8.55
N ASP A 330 -15.87 1.09 -7.24
CA ASP A 330 -17.08 1.43 -6.47
C ASP A 330 -17.52 2.89 -6.69
N GLY A 331 -16.54 3.79 -6.81
CA GLY A 331 -16.75 5.23 -6.87
C GLY A 331 -17.12 5.73 -8.26
N ILE A 332 -16.41 5.29 -9.30
CA ILE A 332 -16.56 5.83 -10.66
C ILE A 332 -17.84 5.28 -11.30
N ARG A 333 -18.64 6.19 -11.88
CA ARG A 333 -19.77 5.82 -12.73
C ARG A 333 -19.33 5.81 -14.20
N PRO A 334 -19.50 4.70 -14.94
CA PRO A 334 -19.16 4.67 -16.36
C PRO A 334 -19.93 5.74 -17.14
N ARG A 335 -19.25 6.46 -18.03
CA ARG A 335 -19.85 7.43 -18.97
C ARG A 335 -19.36 7.19 -20.39
N ASP A 336 -20.10 7.72 -21.35
CA ASP A 336 -19.74 7.62 -22.77
C ASP A 336 -18.34 8.18 -23.04
N GLY A 337 -17.54 7.42 -23.78
CA GLY A 337 -16.13 7.72 -24.08
C GLY A 337 -15.11 7.13 -23.10
N MET A 338 -15.53 6.46 -22.03
CA MET A 338 -14.63 5.64 -21.21
C MET A 338 -14.35 4.27 -21.87
N GLY A 339 -13.17 3.70 -21.62
CA GLY A 339 -12.74 2.40 -22.16
C GLY A 339 -12.36 2.42 -23.65
N SER A 340 -12.52 3.54 -24.36
CA SER A 340 -12.06 3.74 -25.73
C SER A 340 -10.69 4.43 -25.83
N GLY A 341 -10.15 4.91 -24.71
CA GLY A 341 -8.81 5.47 -24.64
C GLY A 341 -7.76 4.39 -24.84
N ALA A 342 -6.67 4.71 -25.53
CA ALA A 342 -5.52 3.83 -25.61
C ALA A 342 -4.97 3.64 -24.19
N VAL A 343 -5.31 2.52 -23.55
CA VAL A 343 -4.56 2.03 -22.40
C VAL A 343 -3.11 2.01 -22.87
N PRO A 344 -2.17 2.73 -22.22
CA PRO A 344 -0.77 2.63 -22.54
C PRO A 344 -0.45 1.13 -22.62
N PRO A 345 0.26 0.66 -23.67
CA PRO A 345 0.60 -0.76 -23.74
C PRO A 345 1.13 -1.15 -22.37
N PRO A 346 0.67 -2.28 -21.77
CA PRO A 346 1.21 -2.72 -20.50
C PRO A 346 2.71 -2.64 -20.66
N LEU A 347 3.39 -1.95 -19.72
CA LEU A 347 4.84 -1.92 -19.69
C LEU A 347 5.26 -3.37 -19.85
N VAL A 348 5.73 -3.71 -21.05
CA VAL A 348 6.33 -5.01 -21.30
C VAL A 348 7.34 -5.11 -20.19
N GLU A 349 7.34 -6.23 -19.46
CA GLU A 349 8.39 -6.57 -18.51
C GLU A 349 9.71 -6.47 -19.29
N ALA A 350 10.26 -5.26 -19.44
CA ALA A 350 11.57 -5.03 -19.94
C ALA A 350 12.41 -5.64 -18.85
N GLU A 351 13.06 -6.76 -19.18
CA GLU A 351 14.05 -7.29 -18.27
C GLU A 351 14.93 -6.12 -17.87
N PRO A 352 15.11 -5.89 -16.55
CA PRO A 352 15.91 -4.77 -16.11
C PRO A 352 17.25 -4.88 -16.81
N ASP A 353 17.63 -3.81 -17.51
CA ASP A 353 18.95 -3.73 -18.15
C ASP A 353 20.01 -4.11 -17.10
N GLY A 354 21.15 -4.69 -17.50
CA GLY A 354 22.07 -5.34 -16.56
C GLY A 354 22.45 -4.49 -15.34
N ASP A 355 22.53 -3.17 -15.54
CA ASP A 355 22.80 -2.16 -14.52
C ASP A 355 21.63 -1.95 -13.53
N SER A 356 20.38 -2.04 -13.98
CA SER A 356 19.18 -1.93 -13.14
C SER A 356 19.01 -3.13 -12.22
N ALA A 357 19.33 -4.34 -12.69
CA ALA A 357 19.29 -5.55 -11.87
C ALA A 357 20.34 -5.51 -10.75
N ALA A 358 21.56 -5.04 -11.07
CA ALA A 358 22.64 -4.87 -10.09
C ALA A 358 22.28 -3.81 -9.04
N LEU A 359 21.69 -2.68 -9.47
CA LEU A 359 21.23 -1.63 -8.57
C LEU A 359 20.13 -2.12 -7.60
N LEU A 360 19.10 -2.81 -8.11
CA LEU A 360 18.07 -3.40 -7.26
C LEU A 360 18.65 -4.41 -6.26
N GLN A 361 19.64 -5.20 -6.66
CA GLN A 361 20.31 -6.13 -5.76
C GLN A 361 21.11 -5.42 -4.67
N ALA A 362 21.78 -4.31 -5.00
CA ALA A 362 22.47 -3.48 -4.01
C ALA A 362 21.47 -2.85 -3.02
N LEU A 363 20.34 -2.34 -3.51
CA LEU A 363 19.26 -1.80 -2.68
C LEU A 363 18.67 -2.83 -1.72
N ARG A 364 18.52 -4.09 -2.14
CA ARG A 364 18.04 -5.19 -1.26
C ARG A 364 19.00 -5.49 -0.10
N GLY A 365 20.25 -5.06 -0.18
CA GLY A 365 21.22 -5.17 0.91
C GLY A 365 21.10 -4.09 1.99
N ILE A 366 20.24 -3.09 1.81
CA ILE A 366 20.06 -1.99 2.78
C ILE A 366 19.18 -2.45 3.92
N ASP A 367 19.73 -2.44 5.14
CA ASP A 367 18.96 -2.71 6.35
C ASP A 367 17.83 -1.68 6.53
N GLY A 368 16.61 -2.19 6.78
CA GLY A 368 15.42 -1.36 6.93
C GLY A 368 14.74 -0.90 5.64
N LEU A 369 15.19 -1.35 4.46
CA LEU A 369 14.54 -1.09 3.17
C LEU A 369 13.99 -2.38 2.54
N GLU A 370 12.68 -2.51 2.48
CA GLU A 370 12.00 -3.65 1.84
C GLU A 370 11.74 -3.34 0.36
N VAL A 371 12.73 -3.60 -0.50
CA VAL A 371 12.67 -3.28 -1.94
C VAL A 371 11.48 -3.92 -2.66
N ASP A 372 11.15 -5.17 -2.36
CA ASP A 372 10.02 -5.86 -3.02
C ASP A 372 8.67 -5.23 -2.60
N LEU A 373 8.58 -4.71 -1.37
CA LEU A 373 7.41 -3.95 -0.90
C LEU A 373 7.32 -2.60 -1.61
N GLY A 374 8.44 -1.86 -1.73
CA GLY A 374 8.52 -0.63 -2.50
C GLY A 374 8.13 -0.82 -3.97
N LEU A 375 8.67 -1.86 -4.63
CA LEU A 375 8.33 -2.24 -6.01
C LEU A 375 6.84 -2.57 -6.17
N SER A 376 6.23 -3.27 -5.21
CA SER A 376 4.80 -3.57 -5.30
C SER A 376 3.92 -2.30 -5.30
N ARG A 377 4.40 -1.21 -4.68
CA ARG A 377 3.74 0.10 -4.66
C ARG A 377 4.03 0.92 -5.91
N THR A 378 4.99 0.52 -6.72
CA THR A 378 5.32 1.13 -8.01
C THR A 378 4.89 0.26 -9.18
N ARG A 379 3.89 -0.62 -9.00
CA ARG A 379 3.42 -1.58 -10.02
C ARG A 379 4.55 -2.45 -10.60
N ASN A 380 5.53 -2.77 -9.75
CA ASN A 380 6.76 -3.48 -10.10
C ASN A 380 7.60 -2.79 -11.19
N ASN A 381 7.54 -1.45 -11.29
CA ASN A 381 8.40 -0.65 -12.17
C ASN A 381 9.72 -0.28 -11.43
N PRO A 382 10.88 -0.88 -11.81
CA PRO A 382 12.16 -0.61 -11.17
C PRO A 382 12.67 0.82 -11.37
N ALA A 383 12.49 1.38 -12.57
CA ALA A 383 13.00 2.70 -12.92
C ALA A 383 12.30 3.77 -12.07
N PHE A 384 10.97 3.67 -11.96
CA PHE A 384 10.17 4.55 -11.11
C PHE A 384 10.46 4.37 -9.62
N TYR A 385 10.69 3.13 -9.17
CA TYR A 385 11.10 2.89 -7.78
C TYR A 385 12.45 3.54 -7.45
N VAL A 386 13.42 3.44 -8.36
CA VAL A 386 14.74 4.05 -8.23
C VAL A 386 14.65 5.58 -8.21
N SER A 387 13.86 6.20 -9.10
CA SER A 387 13.67 7.66 -9.12
C SER A 387 13.02 8.16 -7.82
N MET A 388 12.05 7.42 -7.28
CA MET A 388 11.42 7.71 -5.99
C MET A 388 12.43 7.68 -4.83
N LEU A 389 13.31 6.68 -4.79
CA LEU A 389 14.40 6.61 -3.81
C LEU A 389 15.35 7.80 -3.94
N ARG A 390 15.77 8.18 -5.16
CA ARG A 390 16.62 9.35 -5.40
C ARG A 390 15.99 10.63 -4.84
N LYS A 391 14.72 10.88 -5.17
CA LYS A 391 13.97 12.06 -4.71
C LYS A 391 13.79 12.08 -3.20
N SER A 392 13.60 10.92 -2.57
CA SER A 392 13.46 10.84 -1.11
C SER A 392 14.73 11.27 -0.36
N VAL A 393 15.91 10.95 -0.89
CA VAL A 393 17.19 11.37 -0.30
C VAL A 393 17.33 12.89 -0.32
N GLY A 394 16.94 13.55 -1.42
CA GLY A 394 17.04 15.01 -1.54
C GLY A 394 16.01 15.77 -0.71
N SER A 395 14.77 15.27 -0.64
CA SER A 395 13.63 16.03 -0.08
C SER A 395 13.27 15.70 1.37
N GLN A 396 13.72 14.55 1.91
CA GLN A 396 13.34 14.10 3.25
C GLN A 396 14.53 13.99 4.23
N ALA A 397 15.76 14.20 3.78
CA ALA A 397 16.95 14.08 4.66
C ALA A 397 16.90 15.02 5.89
N ASP A 398 16.25 16.17 5.77
CA ASP A 398 16.10 17.16 6.84
C ASP A 398 14.74 17.10 7.56
N ALA A 399 13.89 16.11 7.25
CA ALA A 399 12.50 16.06 7.72
C ALA A 399 12.39 16.13 9.27
N VAL A 400 13.27 15.43 9.98
CA VAL A 400 13.28 15.43 11.46
C VAL A 400 13.80 16.76 12.03
N ALA A 401 14.68 17.46 11.31
CA ALA A 401 15.10 18.80 11.70
C ALA A 401 13.93 19.80 11.58
N ARG A 402 13.17 19.75 10.48
CA ARG A 402 11.94 20.55 10.29
C ARG A 402 10.87 20.26 11.34
N LEU A 403 10.71 19.00 11.72
CA LEU A 403 9.87 18.56 12.85
C LEU A 403 10.27 19.26 14.16
N ARG A 404 11.56 19.19 14.50
CA ARG A 404 12.10 19.80 15.73
C ARG A 404 11.94 21.31 15.74
N GLN A 405 12.24 21.97 14.62
CA GLN A 405 12.05 23.42 14.48
C GLN A 405 10.59 23.84 14.71
N SER A 406 9.63 23.08 14.18
CA SER A 406 8.20 23.33 14.39
C SER A 406 7.81 23.18 15.86
N LEU A 407 8.37 22.20 16.57
CA LEU A 407 8.15 22.01 18.01
C LEU A 407 8.75 23.14 18.84
N GLU A 408 9.95 23.62 18.50
CA GLU A 408 10.58 24.78 19.13
C GLU A 408 9.75 26.06 18.94
N ALA A 409 9.16 26.22 17.76
CA ALA A 409 8.24 27.30 17.43
C ALA A 409 6.84 27.15 18.09
N ARG A 410 6.60 26.06 18.82
CA ARG A 410 5.30 25.68 19.41
C ARG A 410 4.18 25.52 18.38
N ASP A 411 4.55 25.16 17.15
CA ASP A 411 3.62 24.83 16.07
C ASP A 411 3.45 23.30 15.97
N SER A 412 2.68 22.75 16.90
CA SER A 412 2.39 21.31 16.96
C SER A 412 1.66 20.80 15.72
N ALA A 413 0.85 21.64 15.08
CA ALA A 413 0.10 21.26 13.88
C ALA A 413 1.05 21.06 12.68
N THR A 414 2.01 21.97 12.49
CA THR A 414 3.04 21.80 11.44
C THR A 414 3.98 20.63 11.75
N ALA A 415 4.31 20.41 13.03
CA ALA A 415 5.08 19.22 13.42
C ALA A 415 4.32 17.93 13.08
N GLU A 416 3.04 17.81 13.45
CA GLU A 416 2.22 16.63 13.15
C GLU A 416 2.20 16.34 11.64
N ARG A 417 2.04 17.38 10.82
CA ARG A 417 2.10 17.26 9.35
C ARG A 417 3.45 16.72 8.85
N HIS A 418 4.56 17.24 9.34
CA HIS A 418 5.88 16.74 8.92
C HIS A 418 6.09 15.27 9.30
N ALA A 419 5.60 14.82 10.46
CA ALA A 419 5.61 13.41 10.84
C ALA A 419 4.71 12.56 9.93
N HIS A 420 3.52 13.05 9.62
CA HIS A 420 2.57 12.41 8.71
C HIS A 420 3.17 12.21 7.31
N THR A 421 3.74 13.26 6.72
CA THR A 421 4.40 13.21 5.41
C THR A 421 5.53 12.19 5.41
N LEU A 422 6.40 12.21 6.42
CA LEU A 422 7.53 11.27 6.52
C LEU A 422 7.05 9.82 6.66
N LYS A 423 5.99 9.58 7.43
CA LYS A 423 5.34 8.27 7.54
C LYS A 423 4.84 7.78 6.17
N GLY A 424 4.15 8.63 5.42
CA GLY A 424 3.64 8.30 4.09
C GLY A 424 4.76 7.93 3.11
N VAL A 425 5.79 8.78 3.03
CA VAL A 425 6.96 8.56 2.16
C VAL A 425 7.71 7.29 2.57
N ALA A 426 8.03 7.13 3.86
CA ALA A 426 8.71 5.93 4.37
C ALA A 426 7.92 4.65 4.07
N GLY A 427 6.59 4.74 4.16
CA GLY A 427 5.68 3.74 3.64
C GLY A 427 6.02 3.43 2.18
N ASN A 428 5.82 4.39 1.27
CA ASN A 428 5.97 4.19 -0.18
C ASN A 428 7.32 3.58 -0.58
N LEU A 429 8.40 3.94 0.11
CA LEU A 429 9.75 3.39 -0.12
C LEU A 429 9.91 1.92 0.32
N GLY A 430 8.98 1.37 1.10
CA GLY A 430 9.14 0.08 1.77
C GLY A 430 10.03 0.16 3.03
N ALA A 431 10.19 1.35 3.62
CA ALA A 431 10.98 1.56 4.83
C ALA A 431 10.13 1.40 6.10
N SER A 432 9.61 0.19 6.34
CA SER A 432 8.62 -0.09 7.40
C SER A 432 9.07 0.34 8.80
N ALA A 433 10.35 0.16 9.13
CA ALA A 433 10.88 0.57 10.43
C ALA A 433 10.90 2.10 10.61
N LEU A 434 11.17 2.84 9.53
CA LEU A 434 11.11 4.31 9.52
C LEU A 434 9.65 4.78 9.59
N GLN A 435 8.76 4.13 8.85
CA GLN A 435 7.32 4.39 8.88
C GLN A 435 6.74 4.23 10.29
N GLN A 436 7.07 3.14 10.99
CA GLN A 436 6.63 2.90 12.37
C GLN A 436 7.17 3.96 13.34
N ALA A 437 8.41 4.41 13.18
CA ALA A 437 8.97 5.46 14.03
C ALA A 437 8.27 6.81 13.79
N ALA A 438 7.93 7.13 12.54
CA ALA A 438 7.18 8.34 12.20
C ALA A 438 5.76 8.29 12.74
N ASP A 439 5.10 7.12 12.69
CA ASP A 439 3.76 6.89 13.27
C ASP A 439 3.71 7.13 14.78
N VAL A 440 4.74 6.69 15.53
CA VAL A 440 4.82 6.96 16.98
C VAL A 440 4.92 8.47 17.27
N VAL A 441 5.71 9.21 16.49
CA VAL A 441 5.85 10.67 16.65
C VAL A 441 4.56 11.38 16.26
N GLU A 442 3.97 11.02 15.12
CA GLU A 442 2.69 11.55 14.64
C GLU A 442 1.60 11.36 15.72
N HIS A 443 1.46 10.15 16.24
CA HIS A 443 0.46 9.83 17.25
C HIS A 443 0.69 10.61 18.56
N GLY A 444 1.93 10.71 19.01
CA GLY A 444 2.26 11.50 20.20
C GLY A 444 1.95 12.98 20.04
N LEU A 445 2.16 13.55 18.85
CA LEU A 445 1.80 14.93 18.53
C LEU A 445 0.28 15.12 18.53
N HIS A 446 -0.45 14.17 17.94
CA HIS A 446 -1.91 14.16 17.90
C HIS A 446 -2.54 14.11 19.30
N GLU A 447 -1.98 13.32 20.21
CA GLU A 447 -2.43 13.22 21.61
C GLU A 447 -2.01 14.42 22.47
N GLY A 448 -1.26 15.37 21.93
CA GLY A 448 -0.78 16.55 22.65
C GLY A 448 0.30 16.21 23.69
N ALA A 449 1.14 15.21 23.41
CA ALA A 449 2.25 14.85 24.29
C ALA A 449 3.22 16.02 24.49
N ALA A 450 3.74 16.15 25.72
CA ALA A 450 4.73 17.18 26.02
C ALA A 450 6.04 16.94 25.24
N ALA A 451 6.74 18.00 24.85
CA ALA A 451 7.99 17.93 24.09
C ALA A 451 9.03 16.97 24.70
N ALA A 452 9.12 16.91 26.04
CA ALA A 452 10.02 16.00 26.74
C ALA A 452 9.69 14.51 26.51
N ALA A 453 8.41 14.16 26.33
CA ALA A 453 7.98 12.79 26.04
C ALA A 453 8.24 12.40 24.57
N LEU A 454 8.29 13.38 23.66
CA LEU A 454 8.56 13.18 22.24
C LEU A 454 10.05 13.06 21.90
N GLU A 455 10.96 13.46 22.81
CA GLU A 455 12.40 13.50 22.52
C GLU A 455 12.98 12.12 22.20
N ALA A 456 12.64 11.08 22.96
CA ALA A 456 13.12 9.72 22.68
C ALA A 456 12.56 9.16 21.36
N PRO A 457 11.24 9.27 21.05
CA PRO A 457 10.70 8.97 19.73
C PRO A 457 11.38 9.74 18.57
N LEU A 458 11.61 11.05 18.73
CA LEU A 458 12.28 11.88 17.71
C LEU A 458 13.73 11.44 17.45
N GLN A 459 14.48 11.09 18.50
CA GLN A 459 15.83 10.53 18.36
C GLN A 459 15.80 9.18 17.63
N ALA A 460 14.85 8.32 17.97
CA ALA A 460 14.67 7.02 17.33
C ALA A 460 14.27 7.15 15.84
N LEU A 461 13.49 8.19 15.49
CA LEU A 461 13.12 8.54 14.13
C LEU A 461 14.32 9.09 13.35
N GLN A 462 15.05 10.06 13.90
CA GLN A 462 16.28 10.62 13.31
C GLN A 462 17.30 9.52 12.99
N ALA A 463 17.60 8.66 13.95
CA ALA A 463 18.61 7.62 13.78
C ALA A 463 18.25 6.57 12.72
N ARG A 464 16.96 6.39 12.41
CA ARG A 464 16.49 5.52 11.32
C ARG A 464 16.55 6.23 9.98
N LEU A 465 16.11 7.49 9.94
CA LEU A 465 16.18 8.32 8.74
C LEU A 465 17.64 8.48 8.28
N ASP A 466 18.55 8.84 9.19
CA ASP A 466 19.97 9.03 8.88
C ASP A 466 20.61 7.76 8.34
N ARG A 467 20.33 6.60 8.96
CA ARG A 467 20.84 5.31 8.48
C ARG A 467 20.34 4.98 7.09
N LEU A 468 19.05 5.18 6.83
CA LEU A 468 18.47 4.91 5.51
C LEU A 468 19.06 5.85 4.45
N VAL A 469 19.10 7.17 4.74
CA VAL A 469 19.64 8.18 3.83
C VAL A 469 21.11 7.91 3.52
N GLN A 470 21.93 7.61 4.54
CA GLN A 470 23.34 7.27 4.35
C GLN A 470 23.52 6.00 3.51
N ALA A 471 22.72 4.95 3.77
CA ALA A 471 22.79 3.71 3.01
C ALA A 471 22.39 3.93 1.54
N LEU A 472 21.33 4.70 1.29
CA LEU A 472 20.91 5.08 -0.06
C LEU A 472 22.01 5.91 -0.75
N GLN A 473 22.60 6.90 -0.07
CA GLN A 473 23.71 7.70 -0.60
C GLN A 473 24.95 6.87 -0.93
N ALA A 474 25.24 5.84 -0.13
CA ALA A 474 26.36 4.95 -0.34
C ALA A 474 26.09 3.87 -1.41
N THR A 475 24.85 3.73 -1.89
CA THR A 475 24.48 2.68 -2.86
C THR A 475 24.99 3.05 -4.25
N PRO A 476 25.93 2.27 -4.83
CA PRO A 476 26.47 2.56 -6.15
C PRO A 476 25.37 2.56 -7.22
N GLY A 477 25.34 3.58 -8.07
CA GLY A 477 24.36 3.72 -9.15
C GLY A 477 22.99 4.26 -8.71
N LEU A 478 22.73 4.39 -7.40
CA LEU A 478 21.48 5.00 -6.93
C LEU A 478 21.54 6.51 -7.08
N LEU A 479 22.41 7.16 -6.33
CA LEU A 479 22.77 8.54 -6.59
C LEU A 479 23.95 8.46 -7.53
N LEU A 480 23.86 9.10 -8.69
CA LEU A 480 25.05 9.45 -9.42
C LEU A 480 25.86 10.31 -8.46
N ALA A 481 26.89 9.72 -7.83
CA ALA A 481 27.93 10.50 -7.19
C ALA A 481 28.27 11.58 -8.20
N ALA A 482 28.26 12.85 -7.78
CA ALA A 482 28.99 13.85 -8.54
C ALA A 482 30.36 13.20 -8.77
N PRO A 483 30.75 12.88 -10.01
CA PRO A 483 32.08 12.36 -10.17
C PRO A 483 32.96 13.48 -9.65
N ASP A 484 33.70 13.21 -8.58
CA ASP A 484 35.01 13.80 -8.36
C ASP A 484 35.90 13.30 -9.52
N ARG A 485 35.50 13.61 -10.75
CA ARG A 485 36.42 13.70 -11.87
C ARG A 485 36.97 15.10 -11.76
N PRO A 486 38.25 15.27 -11.36
CA PRO A 486 38.91 16.55 -11.59
C PRO A 486 38.70 16.89 -13.06
N ALA A 487 38.06 18.04 -13.32
CA ALA A 487 37.68 18.59 -14.61
C ALA A 487 38.38 17.89 -15.80
N GLN A 488 37.83 16.76 -16.26
CA GLN A 488 38.28 16.18 -17.52
C GLN A 488 37.73 17.11 -18.58
N ARG A 489 38.63 17.81 -19.28
CA ARG A 489 38.27 18.64 -20.43
C ARG A 489 37.49 17.77 -21.40
N LEU A 490 36.20 18.06 -21.57
CA LEU A 490 35.37 17.43 -22.59
C LEU A 490 36.09 17.52 -23.94
N THR A 491 36.08 16.43 -24.69
CA THR A 491 36.51 16.45 -26.08
C THR A 491 35.60 17.38 -26.90
N GLN A 492 36.10 17.84 -28.05
CA GLN A 492 35.34 18.75 -28.90
C GLN A 492 34.04 18.11 -29.43
N GLU A 493 34.03 16.78 -29.61
CA GLU A 493 32.85 16.01 -29.99
C GLU A 493 31.82 15.92 -28.85
N GLU A 494 32.24 15.62 -27.62
CA GLU A 494 31.36 15.61 -26.44
C GLU A 494 30.74 16.98 -26.16
N LEU A 495 31.51 18.05 -26.37
CA LEU A 495 31.02 19.43 -26.23
C LEU A 495 29.95 19.76 -27.28
N GLN A 496 30.10 19.27 -28.51
CA GLN A 496 29.11 19.46 -29.57
C GLN A 496 27.84 18.65 -29.30
N ALA A 497 27.98 17.38 -28.92
CA ALA A 497 26.85 16.51 -28.57
C ALA A 497 26.03 17.11 -27.43
N ALA A 498 26.68 17.55 -26.35
CA ALA A 498 25.98 18.11 -25.21
C ALA A 498 25.34 19.49 -25.47
N ARG A 499 25.87 20.29 -26.40
CA ARG A 499 25.18 21.49 -26.89
C ARG A 499 23.92 21.15 -27.69
N ALA A 500 23.96 20.10 -28.50
CA ALA A 500 22.79 19.62 -29.23
C ALA A 500 21.72 19.07 -28.28
N THR A 501 22.11 18.28 -27.28
CA THR A 501 21.20 17.80 -26.22
C THR A 501 20.58 18.97 -25.46
N LEU A 502 21.37 19.99 -25.09
CA LEU A 502 20.83 21.15 -24.38
C LEU A 502 19.78 21.89 -25.23
N ALA A 503 20.02 22.07 -26.53
CA ALA A 503 19.07 22.71 -27.43
C ALA A 503 17.75 21.90 -27.54
N GLN A 504 17.84 20.57 -27.53
CA GLN A 504 16.66 19.70 -27.49
C GLN A 504 15.90 19.85 -26.17
N ILE A 505 16.61 19.86 -25.03
CA ILE A 505 15.99 20.08 -23.71
C ILE A 505 15.31 21.44 -23.67
N THR A 506 15.95 22.51 -24.15
CA THR A 506 15.33 23.85 -24.23
C THR A 506 14.06 23.84 -25.09
N ALA A 507 14.05 23.14 -26.22
CA ALA A 507 12.87 23.04 -27.07
C ALA A 507 11.72 22.25 -26.42
N LEU A 508 12.04 21.22 -25.64
CA LEU A 508 11.05 20.45 -24.85
C LEU A 508 10.47 21.28 -23.71
N LEU A 509 11.33 22.02 -22.99
CA LEU A 509 10.89 22.93 -21.92
C LEU A 509 9.97 24.04 -22.44
N GLN A 510 10.24 24.60 -23.62
CA GLN A 510 9.36 25.59 -24.27
C GLN A 510 7.99 25.04 -24.67
N GLN A 511 7.85 23.71 -24.75
CA GLN A 511 6.62 23.02 -25.09
C GLN A 511 5.93 22.40 -23.86
N ASP A 512 6.44 22.71 -22.65
CA ASP A 512 6.03 22.09 -21.39
C ASP A 512 6.08 20.55 -21.43
N ASP A 513 7.02 19.98 -22.17
CA ASP A 513 7.15 18.54 -22.38
C ASP A 513 8.01 17.90 -21.28
N ALA A 514 7.40 16.95 -20.54
CA ALA A 514 8.04 16.21 -19.46
C ALA A 514 9.25 15.36 -19.91
N GLN A 515 9.38 15.06 -21.20
CA GLN A 515 10.57 14.38 -21.76
C GLN A 515 11.86 15.19 -21.53
N ALA A 516 11.76 16.49 -21.23
CA ALA A 516 12.90 17.30 -20.83
C ALA A 516 13.63 16.73 -19.61
N ALA A 517 12.90 16.16 -18.64
CA ALA A 517 13.49 15.58 -17.43
C ALA A 517 14.28 14.30 -17.73
N GLU A 518 13.73 13.42 -18.56
CA GLU A 518 14.37 12.17 -18.98
C GLU A 518 15.66 12.46 -19.78
N LEU A 519 15.58 13.41 -20.71
CA LEU A 519 16.70 13.79 -21.57
C LEU A 519 17.80 14.48 -20.75
N TRP A 520 17.44 15.32 -19.78
CA TRP A 520 18.37 15.94 -18.83
C TRP A 520 19.07 14.89 -17.98
N GLU A 521 18.33 13.96 -17.38
CA GLU A 521 18.88 12.90 -16.53
C GLU A 521 19.86 12.01 -17.31
N ALA A 522 19.48 11.59 -18.51
CA ALA A 522 20.32 10.74 -19.37
C ALA A 522 21.68 11.38 -19.73
N HIS A 523 21.77 12.72 -19.70
CA HIS A 523 22.97 13.47 -20.10
C HIS A 523 23.55 14.33 -18.98
N ALA A 524 23.07 14.18 -17.74
CA ALA A 524 23.39 15.05 -16.60
C ALA A 524 24.91 15.16 -16.34
N GLY A 525 25.66 14.08 -16.58
CA GLY A 525 27.12 14.06 -16.41
C GLY A 525 27.85 15.09 -17.27
N VAL A 526 27.47 15.22 -18.54
CA VAL A 526 28.11 16.18 -19.48
C VAL A 526 27.49 17.57 -19.35
N LEU A 527 26.17 17.64 -19.12
CA LEU A 527 25.45 18.90 -18.96
C LEU A 527 25.89 19.68 -17.72
N ARG A 528 26.27 18.99 -16.63
CA ARG A 528 26.85 19.60 -15.42
C ARG A 528 28.18 20.32 -15.66
N VAL A 529 28.99 19.83 -16.61
CA VAL A 529 30.24 20.49 -16.99
C VAL A 529 29.97 21.78 -17.79
N LEU A 530 28.87 21.80 -18.55
CA LEU A 530 28.48 22.92 -19.39
C LEU A 530 27.64 24.00 -18.68
N CYS A 531 26.90 23.62 -17.64
CA CYS A 531 25.96 24.48 -16.94
C CYS A 531 26.41 24.71 -15.50
N PRO A 532 26.91 25.90 -15.15
CA PRO A 532 27.33 26.22 -13.78
C PRO A 532 26.21 26.05 -12.75
N GLU A 533 24.96 26.25 -13.18
CA GLU A 533 23.75 26.11 -12.36
C GLU A 533 23.01 24.78 -12.60
N ALA A 534 23.70 23.75 -13.10
CA ALA A 534 23.08 22.47 -13.46
C ALA A 534 22.23 21.87 -12.33
N THR A 535 22.64 22.01 -11.07
CA THR A 535 21.86 21.53 -9.93
C THR A 535 20.52 22.23 -9.80
N ARG A 536 20.48 23.56 -10.04
CA ARG A 536 19.25 24.36 -9.98
C ARG A 536 18.37 24.11 -11.20
N ILE A 537 18.98 24.01 -12.38
CA ILE A 537 18.27 23.66 -13.61
C ILE A 537 17.63 22.29 -13.47
N GLN A 538 18.37 21.30 -12.95
CA GLN A 538 17.85 19.96 -12.70
C GLN A 538 16.66 20.00 -11.74
N ALA A 539 16.78 20.70 -10.61
CA ALA A 539 15.69 20.83 -9.65
C ALA A 539 14.44 21.50 -10.25
N ALA A 540 14.63 22.52 -11.09
CA ALA A 540 13.54 23.20 -11.78
C ALA A 540 12.85 22.30 -12.83
N ILE A 541 13.63 21.53 -13.61
CA ILE A 541 13.09 20.58 -14.59
C ILE A 541 12.34 19.44 -13.87
N GLU A 542 12.92 18.85 -12.83
CA GLU A 542 12.30 17.77 -12.04
C GLU A 542 11.06 18.23 -11.25
N GLY A 543 11.00 19.52 -10.92
CA GLY A 543 9.87 20.18 -10.26
C GLY A 543 8.82 20.75 -11.22
N PHE A 544 8.90 20.46 -12.52
CA PHE A 544 8.02 21.02 -13.57
C PHE A 544 7.98 22.56 -13.63
N ALA A 545 8.97 23.22 -13.02
CA ALA A 545 9.16 24.66 -13.09
C ALA A 545 9.90 25.02 -14.39
N PHE A 546 9.27 24.73 -15.54
CA PHE A 546 9.90 24.85 -16.85
C PHE A 546 10.29 26.29 -17.21
N ASP A 547 9.49 27.28 -16.78
CA ASP A 547 9.84 28.71 -16.90
C ASP A 547 11.12 29.07 -16.13
N GLU A 548 11.29 28.53 -14.91
CA GLU A 548 12.49 28.74 -14.11
C GLU A 548 13.70 28.03 -14.74
N ALA A 549 13.51 26.80 -15.21
CA ALA A 549 14.54 26.05 -15.92
C ALA A 549 14.99 26.77 -17.20
N LEU A 550 14.07 27.33 -17.97
CA LEU A 550 14.36 28.13 -19.16
C LEU A 550 15.13 29.41 -18.80
N ALA A 551 14.70 30.14 -17.78
CA ALA A 551 15.40 31.34 -17.33
C ALA A 551 16.86 31.05 -16.91
N LEU A 552 17.07 29.93 -16.20
CA LEU A 552 18.41 29.47 -15.80
C LEU A 552 19.26 29.01 -16.99
N LEU A 553 18.64 28.42 -18.01
CA LEU A 553 19.31 28.04 -19.25
C LEU A 553 19.65 29.24 -20.14
N GLU A 554 18.81 30.28 -20.16
CA GLU A 554 19.02 31.51 -20.94
C GLU A 554 20.05 32.45 -20.29
N ALA A 555 20.11 32.49 -18.96
CA ALA A 555 21.15 33.22 -18.21
C ALA A 555 22.58 32.74 -18.54
N ARG A 556 22.71 31.52 -19.09
CA ARG A 556 23.98 30.99 -19.62
C ARG A 556 24.40 31.64 -20.94
N ALA A 557 23.47 32.09 -21.78
CA ALA A 557 23.80 32.62 -23.11
C ALA A 557 24.44 34.03 -23.07
N THR A 558 24.47 34.66 -21.89
CA THR A 558 25.01 36.01 -21.65
C THR A 558 26.40 36.03 -21.00
N VAL A 559 27.01 34.86 -20.75
CA VAL A 559 28.37 34.69 -20.20
C VAL A 559 29.20 33.84 -21.17
#